data_AF-A0A9E6DZX2-F1
#
_entry.id   AF-A0A9E6DZX2-F1
#
_cell.length_a   1.000
_cell.length_b   1.000
_cell.length_c   1.000
_cell.angle_alpha   90.00
_cell.angle_beta   90.00
_cell.angle_gamma   90.00
#
_symmetry.space_group_name_H-M   'P 1'
#
loop_
_entity.id
_entity.type
_entity.pdbx_description
1 polymer ?
#
loop_
_entity_poly.entity_id
_entity_poly.type
_entity_poly.pdbx_seq_one_letter_code
_entity_poly.pdbx_strand_id
1 'polypeptide(L)'
;MKIITFATALLGLLCLCSIAQAAEPTEKEVNAFLANPNDLSGLKHSHSHKGYQQFDFDTVDIDQLRKQKGRLYSSKEDVMKVLSGGVKNPTGKKEIWKEGLLFEGIEPMPWLKSAANWFPRTEKIRPNEMRVTFMGTSPIIRPGQMNTSIYVEIGNGDNFIFDLGEGSIANYAAAGLALNELTKVFITHLHVDHYGSLPYLYEFGGWNGRWQEPLTIYGPSGRSEEYGTRWMVDGMLKMLNWHTDAFDVFPSGNQIRVVEFDFNDDGGIIYDKDGATVSHWRRSHAKDGASGYRLDWKTPEGKNLCFVWTGDGRPNKLDLKYAKGCDLYVTELQPAILGLTSQVMGTPAFLGRYTVDTHHTPAYASGWLANQIKPRLFMTTHMPFDPYLNEETVAEVREHWQGPYHFGAPDGIVVNMTPDRIWVREGILPAHPNNRAPQFDMADGKDFVVPHPRHARKDIQQQEIRDLEIDTKLYYPKGYHPVMMFEWPIKGDLVISAKDIPEAMKAGMGEAARDRAKLRKANGLPVE
;
A
#
# COMPACT_ATOMS: atom_id res chain seq x y z
N MET A 1 6.39 32.54 -45.44
CA MET A 1 7.77 33.09 -45.51
C MET A 1 8.08 33.66 -44.13
N LYS A 2 9.08 33.29 -43.34
CA LYS A 2 10.14 32.27 -43.31
C LYS A 2 10.50 32.18 -41.80
N ILE A 3 10.50 30.98 -41.21
CA ILE A 3 11.69 30.22 -40.75
C ILE A 3 12.03 30.42 -39.25
N ILE A 4 12.06 29.27 -38.59
CA ILE A 4 12.65 28.89 -37.31
C ILE A 4 14.18 29.04 -37.35
N THR A 5 14.82 29.58 -36.30
CA THR A 5 16.13 29.04 -35.85
C THR A 5 16.48 29.38 -34.40
N PHE A 6 16.89 28.33 -33.70
CA PHE A 6 17.73 28.30 -32.49
C PHE A 6 19.09 28.98 -32.71
N ALA A 7 19.67 29.57 -31.65
CA ALA A 7 21.00 29.22 -31.09
C ALA A 7 21.61 30.34 -30.19
N THR A 8 21.82 30.00 -28.92
CA THR A 8 23.00 30.24 -28.05
C THR A 8 24.09 31.25 -28.43
N ALA A 9 24.40 32.18 -27.52
CA ALA A 9 25.71 32.43 -26.87
C ALA A 9 25.63 33.68 -25.97
N LEU A 10 25.66 33.56 -24.63
CA LEU A 10 26.83 33.64 -23.74
C LEU A 10 27.42 35.06 -23.57
N LEU A 11 27.27 35.67 -22.39
CA LEU A 11 28.36 36.00 -21.45
C LEU A 11 27.87 36.85 -20.26
N GLY A 12 28.24 36.44 -19.04
CA GLY A 12 28.48 37.36 -17.91
C GLY A 12 27.77 37.07 -16.59
N LEU A 13 28.21 36.06 -15.83
CA LEU A 13 29.01 36.27 -14.61
C LEU A 13 29.43 34.93 -13.98
N LEU A 14 30.70 34.86 -13.62
CA LEU A 14 31.39 33.71 -13.04
C LEU A 14 30.92 33.37 -11.63
N CYS A 15 30.61 32.10 -11.39
CA CYS A 15 30.93 31.43 -10.13
C CYS A 15 31.46 30.04 -10.45
N LEU A 16 32.76 29.85 -10.23
CA LEU A 16 33.50 28.60 -10.40
C LEU A 16 32.99 27.56 -9.39
N CYS A 17 32.28 26.54 -9.85
CA CYS A 17 32.12 25.29 -9.11
C CYS A 17 32.94 24.21 -9.83
N SER A 18 34.16 24.00 -9.34
CA SER A 18 34.98 22.83 -9.65
C SER A 18 34.26 21.58 -9.14
N ILE A 19 33.80 20.72 -10.05
CA ILE A 19 33.46 19.35 -9.72
C ILE A 19 34.79 18.63 -9.51
N ALA A 20 35.27 18.59 -8.27
CA ALA A 20 36.37 17.72 -7.89
C ALA A 20 35.85 16.28 -7.97
N GLN A 21 36.36 15.51 -8.93
CA GLN A 21 36.24 14.07 -8.96
C GLN A 21 36.90 13.55 -7.69
N ALA A 22 36.12 13.07 -6.73
CA ALA A 22 36.65 12.39 -5.56
C ALA A 22 37.33 11.10 -6.03
N ALA A 23 38.66 11.03 -5.90
CA ALA A 23 39.38 9.80 -6.15
C ALA A 23 38.87 8.71 -5.18
N GLU A 24 38.70 7.48 -5.68
CA GLU A 24 38.34 6.35 -4.82
C GLU A 24 39.41 6.17 -3.73
N PRO A 25 39.00 5.89 -2.47
CA PRO A 25 39.95 5.71 -1.38
C PRO A 25 40.85 4.51 -1.67
N THR A 26 42.14 4.69 -1.47
CA THR A 26 43.11 3.62 -1.65
C THR A 26 42.90 2.53 -0.59
N GLU A 27 43.24 1.29 -0.91
CA GLU A 27 43.16 0.16 0.02
C GLU A 27 43.93 0.43 1.33
N LYS A 28 44.97 1.26 1.26
CA LYS A 28 45.74 1.72 2.44
C LYS A 28 44.96 2.69 3.33
N GLU A 29 44.14 3.57 2.75
CA GLU A 29 43.27 4.50 3.48
C GLU A 29 42.08 3.77 4.10
N VAL A 30 41.53 2.79 3.40
CA VAL A 30 40.48 1.91 3.94
C VAL A 30 41.01 1.08 5.12
N ASN A 31 42.20 0.50 4.98
CA ASN A 31 42.82 -0.28 6.07
C ASN A 31 43.21 0.59 7.27
N ALA A 32 43.62 1.85 7.08
CA ALA A 32 43.89 2.78 8.16
C ALA A 32 42.61 3.18 8.92
N PHE A 33 41.52 3.45 8.20
CA PHE A 33 40.21 3.73 8.80
C PHE A 33 39.66 2.51 9.57
N LEU A 34 39.79 1.30 9.03
CA LEU A 34 39.35 0.08 9.74
C LEU A 34 40.19 -0.22 10.99
N ALA A 35 41.47 0.17 11.00
CA ALA A 35 42.36 -0.02 12.15
C ALA A 35 42.06 0.97 13.30
N ASN A 36 41.59 2.18 13.01
CA ASN A 36 41.14 3.15 14.01
C ASN A 36 40.05 4.08 13.43
N PRO A 37 38.77 3.67 13.45
CA PRO A 37 37.69 4.40 12.78
C PRO A 37 37.41 5.79 13.35
N ASN A 38 38.01 6.13 14.50
CA ASN A 38 37.88 7.43 15.15
C ASN A 38 39.01 8.41 14.76
N ASP A 39 40.06 7.95 14.08
CA ASP A 39 41.15 8.81 13.60
C ASP A 39 40.91 9.22 12.14
N LEU A 40 40.25 10.35 11.96
CA LEU A 40 39.91 10.91 10.65
C LEU A 40 41.03 11.79 10.07
N SER A 41 42.18 11.91 10.74
CA SER A 41 43.27 12.82 10.36
C SER A 41 43.96 12.45 9.03
N GLY A 42 43.77 11.22 8.56
CA GLY A 42 44.34 10.71 7.31
C GLY A 42 43.56 11.04 6.02
N LEU A 43 42.33 11.56 6.12
CA LEU A 43 41.45 11.79 4.97
C LEU A 43 41.78 13.12 4.27
N LYS A 44 42.72 13.10 3.32
CA LYS A 44 43.24 14.30 2.64
C LYS A 44 42.28 15.01 1.67
N HIS A 45 41.06 14.49 1.44
CA HIS A 45 40.17 14.96 0.38
C HIS A 45 38.78 15.45 0.82
N SER A 46 38.54 15.70 2.12
CA SER A 46 37.28 16.34 2.53
C SER A 46 37.37 17.88 2.39
N HIS A 47 36.46 18.48 1.62
CA HIS A 47 36.40 19.93 1.36
C HIS A 47 35.95 20.78 2.57
N SER A 48 35.67 20.17 3.72
CA SER A 48 35.22 20.82 4.96
C SER A 48 36.40 21.18 5.89
N HIS A 49 37.37 21.96 5.41
CA HIS A 49 38.65 22.22 6.11
C HIS A 49 39.05 23.69 6.22
N LYS A 50 38.16 24.56 6.73
CA LYS A 50 38.60 25.75 7.48
C LYS A 50 37.66 26.03 8.65
N GLY A 51 38.15 25.82 9.87
CA GLY A 51 37.58 26.46 11.06
C GLY A 51 36.70 25.62 11.99
N TYR A 52 36.89 24.30 12.08
CA TYR A 52 36.35 23.59 13.24
C TYR A 52 37.20 23.89 14.48
N GLN A 53 36.62 24.62 15.44
CA GLN A 53 37.06 24.48 16.83
C GLN A 53 36.52 23.15 17.33
N GLN A 54 37.44 22.24 17.63
CA GLN A 54 37.11 21.00 18.32
C GLN A 54 36.76 21.38 19.76
N PHE A 55 35.47 21.33 20.09
CA PHE A 55 35.02 21.40 21.47
C PHE A 55 35.10 19.99 22.04
N ASP A 56 36.27 19.62 22.57
CA ASP A 56 36.36 18.46 23.46
C ASP A 56 35.65 18.83 24.75
N PHE A 57 34.42 18.36 24.90
CA PHE A 57 33.76 18.34 26.19
C PHE A 57 34.41 17.24 27.02
N ASP A 58 35.43 17.60 27.83
CA ASP A 58 36.03 16.77 28.88
C ASP A 58 34.99 16.47 29.98
N THR A 59 33.95 15.70 29.66
CA THR A 59 32.93 15.33 30.64
C THR A 59 33.25 14.02 31.34
N VAL A 60 34.23 13.25 30.86
CA VAL A 60 34.60 11.98 31.48
C VAL A 60 36.10 11.73 31.41
N ASP A 61 36.80 11.90 32.54
CA ASP A 61 38.19 11.47 32.72
C ASP A 61 38.24 9.94 32.87
N ILE A 62 38.47 9.26 31.74
CA ILE A 62 38.54 7.80 31.62
C ILE A 62 39.64 7.23 32.53
N ASP A 63 40.74 7.95 32.73
CA ASP A 63 41.86 7.47 33.56
C ASP A 63 41.57 7.64 35.06
N GLN A 64 40.77 8.63 35.45
CA GLN A 64 40.21 8.76 36.79
C GLN A 64 39.17 7.67 37.08
N LEU A 65 38.31 7.33 36.11
CA LEU A 65 37.37 6.20 36.21
C LEU A 65 38.10 4.85 36.31
N ARG A 66 39.21 4.66 35.59
CA ARG A 66 40.05 3.45 35.69
C ARG A 66 40.77 3.34 37.04
N LYS A 67 41.09 4.47 37.69
CA LYS A 67 41.71 4.53 39.02
C LYS A 67 40.73 4.26 40.16
N GLN A 68 39.43 4.49 39.96
CA GLN A 68 38.41 4.01 40.88
C GLN A 68 38.38 2.48 40.77
N LYS A 69 38.83 1.76 41.82
CA LYS A 69 38.79 0.29 41.91
C LYS A 69 37.35 -0.26 42.02
N GLY A 70 36.41 0.29 41.27
CA GLY A 70 35.00 -0.05 41.24
C GLY A 70 34.46 0.10 39.82
N ARG A 71 34.37 -1.06 39.14
CA ARG A 71 33.73 -1.33 37.85
C ARG A 71 33.58 -0.16 36.87
N LEU A 72 34.40 -0.18 35.82
CA LEU A 72 34.27 0.70 34.64
C LEU A 72 32.87 0.64 33.97
N TYR A 73 32.16 -0.46 34.18
CA TYR A 73 30.82 -0.71 33.70
C TYR A 73 29.86 -0.81 34.88
N SER A 74 28.67 -0.22 34.76
CA SER A 74 27.60 -0.42 35.73
C SER A 74 27.36 -1.92 35.94
N SER A 75 27.05 -2.33 37.17
CA SER A 75 26.74 -3.73 37.42
C SER A 75 25.51 -4.16 36.61
N LYS A 76 25.37 -5.46 36.29
CA LYS A 76 24.15 -5.95 35.63
C LYS A 76 22.89 -5.50 36.39
N GLU A 77 22.97 -5.44 37.72
CA GLU A 77 21.88 -5.02 38.60
C GLU A 77 21.58 -3.52 38.48
N ASP A 78 22.60 -2.66 38.38
CA ASP A 78 22.44 -1.21 38.16
C ASP A 78 21.96 -0.91 36.74
N VAL A 79 22.51 -1.61 35.74
CA VAL A 79 22.02 -1.54 34.34
C VAL A 79 20.55 -1.92 34.30
N MET A 80 20.17 -3.03 34.94
CA MET A 80 18.76 -3.43 35.00
C MET A 80 17.93 -2.42 35.78
N LYS A 81 18.41 -1.87 36.89
CA LYS A 81 17.70 -0.85 37.69
C LYS A 81 17.48 0.46 36.93
N VAL A 82 18.38 0.83 36.02
CA VAL A 82 18.22 1.99 35.12
C VAL A 82 17.27 1.63 33.97
N LEU A 83 17.46 0.49 33.32
CA LEU A 83 16.61 0.02 32.21
C LEU A 83 15.17 -0.32 32.63
N SER A 84 14.98 -0.71 33.89
CA SER A 84 13.69 -1.06 34.48
C SER A 84 13.24 -0.08 35.56
N GLY A 85 13.97 1.02 35.75
CA GLY A 85 13.58 2.08 36.67
C GLY A 85 12.31 2.77 36.18
N GLY A 86 11.77 3.71 36.95
CA GLY A 86 10.57 4.49 36.66
C GLY A 86 10.83 5.97 36.91
N VAL A 87 10.35 6.90 36.08
CA VAL A 87 10.23 8.30 36.56
C VAL A 87 8.91 8.41 37.32
N LYS A 88 8.93 9.02 38.52
CA LYS A 88 7.69 9.33 39.24
C LYS A 88 7.01 10.51 38.56
N ASN A 89 5.87 10.24 37.91
CA ASN A 89 5.02 11.27 37.32
C ASN A 89 4.37 12.14 38.42
N PRO A 90 4.30 13.48 38.28
CA PRO A 90 3.54 14.37 39.18
C PRO A 90 2.03 14.04 39.33
N THR A 91 1.44 13.18 38.49
CA THR A 91 0.04 12.76 38.57
C THR A 91 -0.20 11.47 39.39
N GLY A 92 0.81 10.93 40.08
CA GLY A 92 0.61 9.89 41.11
C GLY A 92 0.29 8.47 40.60
N LYS A 93 0.36 8.20 39.29
CA LYS A 93 0.30 6.83 38.74
C LYS A 93 1.72 6.31 38.48
N LYS A 94 1.95 5.04 38.85
CA LYS A 94 3.27 4.40 39.01
C LYS A 94 4.16 4.49 37.76
N GLU A 95 5.45 4.67 38.05
CA GLU A 95 6.67 4.31 37.29
C GLU A 95 6.45 3.88 35.83
N ILE A 96 6.57 4.85 34.91
CA ILE A 96 6.60 4.62 33.47
C ILE A 96 7.98 5.03 32.95
N TRP A 97 8.76 4.08 32.44
CA TRP A 97 9.68 4.35 31.33
C TRP A 97 8.94 3.98 30.06
N LYS A 98 8.63 4.96 29.21
CA LYS A 98 8.26 4.84 27.79
C LYS A 98 7.79 6.22 27.30
N GLU A 99 8.69 7.19 27.27
CA GLU A 99 8.52 8.31 26.35
C GLU A 99 8.89 7.80 24.95
N GLY A 100 7.86 7.51 24.17
CA GLY A 100 7.98 7.03 22.79
C GLY A 100 6.80 6.16 22.45
N LEU A 101 5.67 6.77 22.08
CA LEU A 101 4.50 6.26 21.34
C LEU A 101 3.96 4.83 21.63
N LEU A 102 4.46 4.13 22.65
CA LEU A 102 3.92 2.87 23.10
C LEU A 102 2.77 3.20 24.04
N PHE A 103 1.60 3.47 23.45
CA PHE A 103 0.33 3.37 24.14
C PHE A 103 0.31 2.05 24.94
N GLU A 104 -0.33 2.02 26.10
CA GLU A 104 -0.59 0.75 26.82
C GLU A 104 -1.14 -0.28 25.83
N GLY A 105 -0.37 -1.33 25.54
CA GLY A 105 -0.73 -2.37 24.57
C GLY A 105 0.20 -2.55 23.36
N ILE A 106 1.13 -1.63 23.09
CA ILE A 106 2.17 -1.85 22.07
C ILE A 106 3.45 -2.33 22.76
N GLU A 107 3.78 -3.60 22.56
CA GLU A 107 5.05 -4.20 22.96
C GLU A 107 5.69 -4.79 21.71
N PRO A 108 7.03 -4.81 21.59
CA PRO A 108 7.69 -5.48 20.47
C PRO A 108 7.32 -6.98 20.49
N MET A 109 6.32 -7.35 19.69
CA MET A 109 5.92 -8.74 19.52
C MET A 109 7.06 -9.48 18.81
N PRO A 110 7.33 -10.77 19.12
CA PRO A 110 8.48 -11.50 18.57
C PRO A 110 8.57 -11.55 17.04
N TRP A 111 7.49 -11.19 16.35
CA TRP A 111 7.36 -11.24 14.89
C TRP A 111 7.34 -9.90 14.20
N LEU A 112 7.24 -8.80 14.96
CA LEU A 112 7.38 -7.47 14.42
C LEU A 112 8.87 -7.20 14.19
N LYS A 113 9.20 -6.72 12.99
CA LYS A 113 10.55 -6.25 12.67
C LYS A 113 10.76 -4.83 13.18
N SER A 114 9.70 -4.02 13.15
CA SER A 114 9.67 -2.70 13.77
C SER A 114 8.27 -2.42 14.34
N ALA A 115 8.24 -1.79 15.51
CA ALA A 115 7.01 -1.33 16.13
C ALA A 115 6.46 -0.07 15.44
N ALA A 116 7.33 0.73 14.81
CA ALA A 116 6.96 2.00 14.16
C ALA A 116 6.71 1.84 12.66
N ASN A 117 7.52 1.00 12.00
CA ASN A 117 7.52 0.87 10.54
C ASN A 117 7.08 -0.53 10.13
N TRP A 118 6.34 -0.61 9.03
CA TRP A 118 6.12 -1.84 8.31
C TRP A 118 6.96 -1.83 7.04
N PHE A 119 7.80 -2.85 6.88
CA PHE A 119 8.51 -3.09 5.63
C PHE A 119 7.77 -4.19 4.87
N PRO A 120 7.34 -3.94 3.61
CA PRO A 120 6.63 -4.95 2.85
C PRO A 120 7.38 -6.28 2.80
N ARG A 121 6.63 -7.38 2.90
CA ARG A 121 7.13 -8.77 2.88
C ARG A 121 8.08 -9.20 4.01
N THR A 122 8.45 -8.33 4.96
CA THR A 122 9.31 -8.74 6.09
C THR A 122 8.53 -9.37 7.24
N GLU A 123 7.21 -9.21 7.25
CA GLU A 123 6.30 -9.69 8.29
C GLU A 123 5.10 -10.42 7.69
N LYS A 124 4.95 -11.70 8.05
CA LYS A 124 3.78 -12.50 7.68
C LYS A 124 2.62 -12.18 8.60
N ILE A 125 1.42 -12.07 8.05
CA ILE A 125 0.18 -11.96 8.83
C ILE A 125 0.01 -13.17 9.74
N ARG A 126 -0.54 -12.97 10.94
CA ARG A 126 -0.80 -14.04 11.92
C ARG A 126 -2.21 -14.62 11.80
N PRO A 127 -2.45 -15.86 12.27
CA PRO A 127 -3.78 -16.49 12.20
C PRO A 127 -4.93 -15.76 12.90
N ASN A 128 -4.66 -14.84 13.84
CA ASN A 128 -5.65 -14.03 14.56
C ASN A 128 -5.47 -12.53 14.28
N GLU A 129 -4.94 -12.17 13.11
CA GLU A 129 -4.60 -10.79 12.77
C GLU A 129 -5.32 -10.36 11.50
N MET A 130 -5.73 -9.10 11.49
CA MET A 130 -6.13 -8.38 10.28
C MET A 130 -5.13 -7.24 10.06
N ARG A 131 -4.70 -7.05 8.81
CA ARG A 131 -3.80 -5.97 8.41
C ARG A 131 -4.46 -5.15 7.31
N VAL A 132 -4.57 -3.84 7.53
CA VAL A 132 -5.18 -2.87 6.60
C VAL A 132 -4.09 -1.91 6.14
N THR A 133 -3.88 -1.80 4.84
CA THR A 133 -2.87 -0.92 4.24
C THR A 133 -3.54 0.06 3.29
N PHE A 134 -3.29 1.35 3.48
CA PHE A 134 -3.80 2.40 2.61
C PHE A 134 -2.90 2.53 1.38
N MET A 135 -3.39 2.07 0.23
CA MET A 135 -2.66 2.04 -1.05
C MET A 135 -2.91 3.29 -1.89
N GLY A 136 -3.85 4.13 -1.48
CA GLY A 136 -4.13 5.44 -2.05
C GLY A 136 -5.10 6.18 -1.14
N THR A 137 -4.95 7.50 -1.05
CA THR A 137 -5.49 8.27 0.09
C THR A 137 -6.08 9.63 -0.29
N SER A 138 -6.16 9.97 -1.58
CA SER A 138 -6.57 11.30 -2.03
C SER A 138 -7.31 11.27 -3.37
N PRO A 139 -8.36 12.09 -3.58
CA PRO A 139 -9.02 12.21 -4.90
C PRO A 139 -8.11 12.86 -5.96
N ILE A 140 -7.14 13.66 -5.53
CA ILE A 140 -6.13 14.27 -6.41
C ILE A 140 -4.81 13.52 -6.26
N ILE A 141 -4.31 12.97 -7.36
CA ILE A 141 -3.03 12.26 -7.40
C ILE A 141 -1.89 13.26 -7.21
N ARG A 142 -0.98 12.94 -6.30
CA ARG A 142 0.31 13.60 -6.10
C ARG A 142 1.34 12.62 -5.55
N PRO A 143 2.65 12.90 -5.65
CA PRO A 143 3.66 12.05 -5.01
C PRO A 143 3.33 11.79 -3.53
N GLY A 144 3.31 10.52 -3.14
CA GLY A 144 2.94 10.08 -1.79
C GLY A 144 1.43 9.95 -1.53
N GLN A 145 0.55 10.37 -2.47
CA GLN A 145 -0.90 10.21 -2.36
C GLN A 145 -1.57 9.93 -3.71
N MET A 146 -1.80 8.65 -3.98
CA MET A 146 -2.57 8.12 -5.10
C MET A 146 -4.07 8.18 -4.81
N ASN A 147 -4.87 7.84 -5.82
CA ASN A 147 -6.32 7.74 -5.67
C ASN A 147 -6.75 6.55 -4.82
N THR A 148 -7.89 6.73 -4.14
CA THR A 148 -8.28 5.96 -2.97
C THR A 148 -8.31 4.45 -3.23
N SER A 149 -7.59 3.72 -2.38
CA SER A 149 -7.57 2.26 -2.39
C SER A 149 -7.07 1.73 -1.05
N ILE A 150 -7.75 0.74 -0.50
CA ILE A 150 -7.42 0.13 0.79
C ILE A 150 -7.30 -1.38 0.59
N TYR A 151 -6.15 -1.93 0.96
CA TYR A 151 -5.88 -3.36 0.94
C TYR A 151 -6.04 -3.97 2.33
N VAL A 152 -6.81 -5.04 2.45
CA VAL A 152 -7.04 -5.75 3.71
C VAL A 152 -6.62 -7.19 3.58
N GLU A 153 -5.73 -7.65 4.45
CA GLU A 153 -5.34 -9.03 4.62
C GLU A 153 -5.92 -9.56 5.94
N ILE A 154 -6.42 -10.79 5.94
CA ILE A 154 -6.88 -11.47 7.16
C ILE A 154 -6.13 -12.78 7.39
N GLY A 155 -6.04 -13.17 8.65
CA GLY A 155 -5.25 -14.31 9.12
C GLY A 155 -5.72 -15.69 8.64
N ASN A 156 -6.77 -15.79 7.84
CA ASN A 156 -7.14 -17.02 7.12
C ASN A 156 -6.41 -17.15 5.76
N GLY A 157 -5.71 -16.10 5.32
CA GLY A 157 -4.99 -16.02 4.05
C GLY A 157 -5.75 -15.36 2.91
N ASP A 158 -6.97 -14.89 3.14
CA ASP A 158 -7.73 -14.08 2.19
C ASP A 158 -7.31 -12.60 2.24
N ASN A 159 -7.60 -11.93 1.14
CA ASN A 159 -7.35 -10.51 0.97
C ASN A 159 -8.53 -9.82 0.26
N PHE A 160 -8.69 -8.53 0.49
CA PHE A 160 -9.78 -7.71 -0.01
C PHE A 160 -9.23 -6.36 -0.45
N ILE A 161 -9.74 -5.83 -1.55
CA ILE A 161 -9.41 -4.49 -2.04
C ILE A 161 -10.68 -3.66 -1.98
N PHE A 162 -10.67 -2.57 -1.22
CA PHE A 162 -11.76 -1.60 -1.16
C PHE A 162 -11.33 -0.36 -1.93
N ASP A 163 -12.01 -0.09 -3.03
CA ASP A 163 -11.63 0.83 -4.09
C ASP A 163 -10.26 0.52 -4.72
N LEU A 164 -10.07 0.95 -5.96
CA LEU A 164 -8.85 0.78 -6.74
C LEU A 164 -8.62 2.01 -7.62
N GLY A 165 -8.44 3.15 -6.96
CA GLY A 165 -8.19 4.43 -7.58
C GLY A 165 -6.92 4.48 -8.44
N GLU A 166 -6.87 5.42 -9.37
CA GLU A 166 -5.73 5.65 -10.26
C GLU A 166 -4.38 5.82 -9.51
N GLY A 167 -3.34 5.17 -10.04
CA GLY A 167 -1.99 5.18 -9.46
C GLY A 167 -1.80 4.24 -8.26
N SER A 168 -2.87 3.80 -7.57
CA SER A 168 -2.76 2.94 -6.39
C SER A 168 -2.04 1.62 -6.67
N ILE A 169 -2.18 1.05 -7.88
CA ILE A 169 -1.50 -0.20 -8.28
C ILE A 169 0.02 -0.11 -8.15
N ALA A 170 0.62 1.07 -8.31
CA ALA A 170 2.06 1.25 -8.08
C ALA A 170 2.44 0.94 -6.62
N ASN A 171 1.58 1.29 -5.65
CA ASN A 171 1.79 0.99 -4.23
C ASN A 171 1.59 -0.49 -3.91
N TYR A 172 0.67 -1.20 -4.60
CA TYR A 172 0.57 -2.67 -4.51
C TYR A 172 1.85 -3.36 -5.01
N ALA A 173 2.39 -2.91 -6.15
CA ALA A 173 3.66 -3.41 -6.67
C ALA A 173 4.83 -3.09 -5.71
N ALA A 174 4.84 -1.89 -5.13
CA ALA A 174 5.84 -1.49 -4.13
C ALA A 174 5.75 -2.30 -2.83
N ALA A 175 4.53 -2.69 -2.43
CA ALA A 175 4.31 -3.63 -1.34
C ALA A 175 4.73 -5.06 -1.67
N GLY A 176 5.16 -5.33 -2.90
CA GLY A 176 5.56 -6.65 -3.36
C GLY A 176 4.38 -7.63 -3.39
N LEU A 177 3.21 -7.18 -3.84
CA LEU A 177 2.07 -8.04 -4.13
C LEU A 177 2.08 -8.39 -5.62
N ALA A 178 1.90 -9.66 -5.97
CA ALA A 178 1.78 -10.03 -7.37
C ALA A 178 0.36 -9.71 -7.86
N LEU A 179 0.24 -9.11 -9.05
CA LEU A 179 -1.05 -8.63 -9.55
C LEU A 179 -2.08 -9.76 -9.77
N ASN A 180 -1.62 -10.99 -9.96
CA ASN A 180 -2.52 -12.14 -10.12
C ASN A 180 -3.15 -12.61 -8.80
N GLU A 181 -2.62 -12.18 -7.65
CA GLU A 181 -3.22 -12.44 -6.33
C GLU A 181 -4.37 -11.47 -6.02
N LEU A 182 -4.44 -10.35 -6.75
CA LEU A 182 -5.45 -9.31 -6.57
C LEU A 182 -6.71 -9.68 -7.36
N THR A 183 -7.65 -10.37 -6.71
CA THR A 183 -8.80 -10.99 -7.38
C THR A 183 -10.16 -10.49 -6.90
N LYS A 184 -10.25 -9.76 -5.78
CA LYS A 184 -11.51 -9.32 -5.17
C LYS A 184 -11.47 -7.83 -4.90
N VAL A 185 -12.20 -7.06 -5.72
CA VAL A 185 -12.26 -5.60 -5.65
C VAL A 185 -13.69 -5.17 -5.31
N PHE A 186 -13.84 -4.37 -4.26
CA PHE A 186 -15.10 -3.83 -3.76
C PHE A 186 -15.11 -2.33 -4.03
N ILE A 187 -15.91 -1.89 -4.99
CA ILE A 187 -15.99 -0.49 -5.43
C ILE A 187 -17.11 0.22 -4.67
N THR A 188 -16.80 1.29 -3.96
CA THR A 188 -17.80 2.05 -3.19
C THR A 188 -18.75 2.81 -4.10
N HIS A 189 -18.22 3.43 -5.15
CA HIS A 189 -18.97 4.18 -6.15
C HIS A 189 -18.13 4.43 -7.41
N LEU A 190 -18.75 4.99 -8.45
CA LEU A 190 -18.17 5.09 -9.79
C LEU A 190 -17.57 6.47 -10.12
N HIS A 191 -16.98 7.15 -9.13
CA HIS A 191 -16.01 8.21 -9.44
C HIS A 191 -14.67 7.58 -9.80
N VAL A 192 -13.97 8.17 -10.77
CA VAL A 192 -12.77 7.60 -11.39
C VAL A 192 -11.64 7.40 -10.38
N ASP A 193 -11.55 8.22 -9.34
CA ASP A 193 -10.58 8.08 -8.26
C ASP A 193 -10.84 6.89 -7.31
N HIS A 194 -11.91 6.10 -7.54
CA HIS A 194 -12.19 4.88 -6.78
C HIS A 194 -12.05 3.60 -7.62
N TYR A 195 -11.93 3.69 -8.95
CA TYR A 195 -11.78 2.50 -9.81
C TYR A 195 -10.78 2.67 -10.96
N GLY A 196 -10.14 3.84 -11.09
CA GLY A 196 -9.35 4.21 -12.26
C GLY A 196 -8.24 3.23 -12.64
N SER A 197 -7.68 2.50 -11.67
CA SER A 197 -6.67 1.46 -11.90
C SER A 197 -7.24 0.06 -12.22
N LEU A 198 -8.55 -0.10 -12.27
CA LEU A 198 -9.22 -1.36 -12.64
C LEU A 198 -8.86 -1.85 -14.06
N PRO A 199 -8.86 -1.01 -15.12
CA PRO A 199 -8.48 -1.45 -16.46
C PRO A 199 -7.04 -2.00 -16.49
N TYR A 200 -6.13 -1.35 -15.76
CA TYR A 200 -4.74 -1.79 -15.64
C TYR A 200 -4.65 -3.13 -14.92
N LEU A 201 -5.32 -3.28 -13.77
CA LEU A 201 -5.30 -4.53 -13.02
C LEU A 201 -5.91 -5.69 -13.82
N TYR A 202 -6.97 -5.42 -14.59
CA TYR A 202 -7.62 -6.43 -15.43
C TYR A 202 -6.64 -7.00 -16.45
N GLU A 203 -6.05 -6.14 -17.29
CA GLU A 203 -5.14 -6.57 -18.36
C GLU A 203 -3.81 -7.12 -17.80
N PHE A 204 -3.11 -6.33 -16.99
CA PHE A 204 -1.78 -6.73 -16.52
C PHE A 204 -1.83 -7.80 -15.43
N GLY A 205 -2.91 -7.91 -14.66
CA GLY A 205 -3.10 -9.05 -13.77
C GLY A 205 -3.40 -10.34 -14.53
N GLY A 206 -4.16 -10.27 -15.62
CA GLY A 206 -4.43 -11.37 -16.53
C GLY A 206 -3.15 -11.89 -17.18
N TRP A 207 -2.34 -10.97 -17.71
CA TRP A 207 -1.02 -11.26 -18.27
C TRP A 207 -0.03 -11.78 -17.22
N ASN A 208 -0.08 -11.24 -16.00
CA ASN A 208 0.78 -11.63 -14.88
C ASN A 208 0.32 -12.93 -14.18
N GLY A 209 -0.35 -13.83 -14.88
CA GLY A 209 -0.62 -15.19 -14.40
C GLY A 209 -2.00 -15.43 -13.78
N ARG A 210 -2.96 -14.50 -13.88
CA ARG A 210 -4.33 -14.71 -13.39
C ARG A 210 -5.18 -15.50 -14.40
N TRP A 211 -4.68 -16.66 -14.82
CA TRP A 211 -5.22 -17.40 -15.96
C TRP A 211 -6.49 -18.20 -15.66
N GLN A 212 -6.61 -18.70 -14.42
CA GLN A 212 -7.67 -19.63 -14.03
C GLN A 212 -8.73 -18.99 -13.13
N GLU A 213 -8.36 -17.92 -12.42
CA GLU A 213 -9.23 -17.24 -11.46
C GLU A 213 -9.77 -15.94 -12.07
N PRO A 214 -11.09 -15.68 -12.04
CA PRO A 214 -11.63 -14.42 -12.53
C PRO A 214 -11.28 -13.26 -11.59
N LEU A 215 -11.05 -12.08 -12.16
CA LEU A 215 -11.13 -10.83 -11.39
C LEU A 215 -12.60 -10.61 -11.02
N THR A 216 -12.92 -10.57 -9.72
CA THR A 216 -14.29 -10.36 -9.24
C THR A 216 -14.46 -8.94 -8.71
N ILE A 217 -15.40 -8.21 -9.31
CA ILE A 217 -15.78 -6.85 -8.94
C ILE A 217 -17.11 -6.89 -8.21
N TYR A 218 -17.10 -6.42 -6.97
CA TYR A 218 -18.29 -6.18 -6.18
C TYR A 218 -18.55 -4.68 -6.22
N GLY A 219 -19.76 -4.28 -6.58
CA GLY A 219 -20.10 -2.87 -6.62
C GLY A 219 -21.60 -2.63 -6.73
N PRO A 220 -22.04 -1.40 -6.43
CA PRO A 220 -23.45 -1.07 -6.41
C PRO A 220 -24.03 -0.96 -7.82
N SER A 221 -25.33 -1.22 -7.93
CA SER A 221 -26.16 -0.69 -9.00
C SER A 221 -26.30 0.84 -8.88
N GLY A 222 -26.66 1.48 -9.98
CA GLY A 222 -27.05 2.89 -9.97
C GLY A 222 -28.57 3.07 -9.90
N ARG A 223 -29.01 4.33 -9.92
CA ARG A 223 -30.44 4.67 -10.10
C ARG A 223 -31.08 4.00 -11.32
N SER A 224 -30.28 3.81 -12.37
CA SER A 224 -30.62 3.13 -13.60
C SER A 224 -29.39 2.34 -14.08
N GLU A 225 -29.60 1.43 -15.02
CA GLU A 225 -28.59 0.46 -15.49
C GLU A 225 -27.30 1.13 -15.95
N GLU A 226 -27.38 2.26 -16.67
CA GLU A 226 -26.21 2.97 -17.22
C GLU A 226 -25.29 3.61 -16.17
N TYR A 227 -25.71 3.59 -14.91
CA TYR A 227 -24.94 4.08 -13.76
C TYR A 227 -24.56 2.95 -12.79
N GLY A 228 -24.80 1.69 -13.15
CA GLY A 228 -24.39 0.52 -12.38
C GLY A 228 -22.95 0.09 -12.66
N THR A 229 -22.38 -0.66 -11.72
CA THR A 229 -21.03 -1.24 -11.83
C THR A 229 -20.89 -2.15 -13.04
N ARG A 230 -21.91 -2.93 -13.38
CA ARG A 230 -21.91 -3.81 -14.56
C ARG A 230 -21.77 -3.01 -15.85
N TRP A 231 -22.56 -1.95 -16.00
CA TRP A 231 -22.49 -1.10 -17.19
C TRP A 231 -21.11 -0.43 -17.32
N MET A 232 -20.54 0.04 -16.21
CA MET A 232 -19.18 0.58 -16.20
C MET A 232 -18.16 -0.46 -16.67
N VAL A 233 -18.23 -1.69 -16.17
CA VAL A 233 -17.32 -2.78 -16.58
C VAL A 233 -17.52 -3.12 -18.06
N ASP A 234 -18.75 -3.21 -18.55
CA ASP A 234 -19.04 -3.47 -19.97
C ASP A 234 -18.47 -2.36 -20.88
N GLY A 235 -18.55 -1.10 -20.44
CA GLY A 235 -17.93 0.04 -21.12
C GLY A 235 -16.40 -0.03 -21.11
N MET A 236 -15.82 -0.38 -19.96
CA MET A 236 -14.37 -0.58 -19.79
C MET A 236 -13.84 -1.66 -20.74
N LEU A 237 -14.51 -2.81 -20.84
CA LEU A 237 -14.09 -3.91 -21.72
C LEU A 237 -14.09 -3.48 -23.20
N LYS A 238 -15.06 -2.65 -23.63
CA LYS A 238 -15.06 -2.07 -24.98
C LYS A 238 -13.90 -1.10 -25.20
N MET A 239 -13.61 -0.25 -24.21
CA MET A 239 -12.46 0.66 -24.24
C MET A 239 -11.13 -0.11 -24.37
N LEU A 240 -11.03 -1.26 -23.71
CA LEU A 240 -9.84 -2.10 -23.68
C LEU A 240 -9.66 -3.00 -24.91
N ASN A 241 -10.63 -3.08 -25.82
CA ASN A 241 -10.67 -4.10 -26.87
C ASN A 241 -9.37 -4.23 -27.69
N TRP A 242 -8.74 -3.10 -28.05
CA TRP A 242 -7.45 -3.15 -28.77
C TRP A 242 -6.34 -3.77 -27.92
N HIS A 243 -6.27 -3.41 -26.63
CA HIS A 243 -5.28 -3.95 -25.70
C HIS A 243 -5.49 -5.44 -25.49
N THR A 244 -6.73 -5.83 -25.17
CA THR A 244 -7.11 -7.22 -24.90
C THR A 244 -6.74 -8.11 -26.09
N ASP A 245 -7.12 -7.72 -27.31
CA ASP A 245 -6.81 -8.47 -28.54
C ASP A 245 -5.30 -8.52 -28.82
N ALA A 246 -4.59 -7.41 -28.60
CA ALA A 246 -3.13 -7.38 -28.75
C ALA A 246 -2.41 -8.28 -27.73
N PHE A 247 -2.92 -8.42 -26.51
CA PHE A 247 -2.33 -9.25 -25.46
C PHE A 247 -2.69 -10.73 -25.56
N ASP A 248 -3.69 -11.09 -26.37
CA ASP A 248 -4.10 -12.47 -26.62
C ASP A 248 -3.07 -13.30 -27.41
N VAL A 249 -1.97 -12.66 -27.87
CA VAL A 249 -0.75 -13.34 -28.36
C VAL A 249 0.12 -13.90 -27.24
N PHE A 250 -0.20 -13.58 -25.98
CA PHE A 250 0.42 -14.12 -24.78
C PHE A 250 -0.59 -14.96 -23.98
N PRO A 251 -0.12 -15.81 -23.05
CA PRO A 251 -0.99 -16.39 -22.04
C PRO A 251 -1.59 -15.29 -21.15
N SER A 252 -2.90 -15.05 -21.28
CA SER A 252 -3.61 -14.05 -20.48
C SER A 252 -4.95 -14.56 -19.98
N GLY A 253 -5.29 -14.19 -18.74
CA GLY A 253 -6.58 -14.44 -18.13
C GLY A 253 -7.50 -13.24 -18.25
N ASN A 254 -8.52 -13.35 -19.11
CA ASN A 254 -9.46 -12.26 -19.41
C ASN A 254 -10.84 -12.53 -18.80
N GLN A 255 -10.88 -13.32 -17.72
CA GLN A 255 -12.12 -13.60 -17.01
C GLN A 255 -12.38 -12.51 -15.98
N ILE A 256 -13.55 -11.89 -16.07
CA ILE A 256 -14.06 -10.93 -15.09
C ILE A 256 -15.47 -11.33 -14.66
N ARG A 257 -15.75 -11.19 -13.37
CA ARG A 257 -17.06 -11.45 -12.77
C ARG A 257 -17.53 -10.18 -12.08
N VAL A 258 -18.76 -9.76 -12.37
CA VAL A 258 -19.37 -8.62 -11.68
C VAL A 258 -20.48 -9.12 -10.76
N VAL A 259 -20.34 -8.82 -9.48
CA VAL A 259 -21.37 -8.98 -8.45
C VAL A 259 -21.96 -7.60 -8.21
N GLU A 260 -22.95 -7.24 -9.03
CA GLU A 260 -23.70 -5.99 -8.86
C GLU A 260 -24.82 -6.21 -7.84
N PHE A 261 -24.82 -5.41 -6.77
CA PHE A 261 -25.83 -5.46 -5.73
C PHE A 261 -26.76 -4.24 -5.78
N ASP A 262 -28.00 -4.38 -5.31
CA ASP A 262 -28.92 -3.24 -5.19
C ASP A 262 -28.39 -2.28 -4.12
N PHE A 263 -28.03 -1.06 -4.50
CA PHE A 263 -27.53 -0.06 -3.55
C PHE A 263 -28.53 0.23 -2.41
N ASN A 264 -29.82 -0.07 -2.57
CA ASN A 264 -30.84 0.13 -1.53
C ASN A 264 -30.93 -1.00 -0.50
N ASP A 265 -30.25 -2.12 -0.70
CA ASP A 265 -30.24 -3.26 0.22
C ASP A 265 -29.34 -3.00 1.44
N ASP A 266 -29.77 -2.09 2.32
CA ASP A 266 -28.97 -1.68 3.47
C ASP A 266 -28.75 -2.84 4.45
N GLY A 267 -27.49 -3.25 4.61
CA GLY A 267 -27.08 -4.39 5.42
C GLY A 267 -27.05 -5.72 4.64
N GLY A 268 -27.26 -5.68 3.32
CA GLY A 268 -27.11 -6.83 2.43
C GLY A 268 -25.70 -7.41 2.51
N ILE A 269 -25.61 -8.74 2.44
CA ILE A 269 -24.35 -9.48 2.47
C ILE A 269 -23.96 -9.84 1.04
N ILE A 270 -22.81 -9.36 0.60
CA ILE A 270 -22.31 -9.52 -0.78
C ILE A 270 -21.13 -10.49 -0.87
N TYR A 271 -20.56 -10.87 0.27
CA TYR A 271 -19.52 -11.88 0.39
C TYR A 271 -19.71 -12.60 1.73
N ASP A 272 -19.71 -13.93 1.71
CA ASP A 272 -19.76 -14.79 2.89
C ASP A 272 -19.00 -16.08 2.57
N LYS A 273 -17.73 -16.15 3.00
CA LYS A 273 -16.87 -17.32 2.80
C LYS A 273 -15.83 -17.39 3.92
N ASP A 274 -15.55 -18.60 4.39
CA ASP A 274 -14.41 -18.91 5.28
C ASP A 274 -14.36 -18.03 6.55
N GLY A 275 -15.53 -17.69 7.09
CA GLY A 275 -15.69 -16.90 8.31
C GLY A 275 -15.54 -15.39 8.12
N ALA A 276 -15.37 -14.91 6.88
CA ALA A 276 -15.35 -13.51 6.51
C ALA A 276 -16.65 -13.12 5.79
N THR A 277 -17.26 -12.02 6.21
CA THR A 277 -18.48 -11.47 5.61
C THR A 277 -18.30 -10.01 5.24
N VAL A 278 -18.69 -9.62 4.03
CA VAL A 278 -18.76 -8.21 3.61
C VAL A 278 -20.22 -7.81 3.45
N SER A 279 -20.64 -6.81 4.20
CA SER A 279 -21.95 -6.17 4.09
C SER A 279 -21.83 -4.73 3.59
N HIS A 280 -22.91 -4.18 3.04
CA HIS A 280 -22.92 -2.82 2.49
C HIS A 280 -24.14 -2.00 2.92
N TRP A 281 -24.10 -0.68 2.73
CA TRP A 281 -25.24 0.22 2.88
C TRP A 281 -25.06 1.46 2.02
N ARG A 282 -26.16 2.14 1.67
CA ARG A 282 -26.11 3.33 0.81
C ARG A 282 -25.45 4.54 1.48
N ARG A 283 -24.81 5.39 0.67
CA ARG A 283 -24.16 6.64 1.04
C ARG A 283 -24.80 7.82 0.29
N SER A 284 -24.73 8.99 0.89
CA SER A 284 -25.24 10.23 0.30
C SER A 284 -24.11 10.99 -0.37
N HIS A 285 -23.82 10.68 -1.63
CA HIS A 285 -22.69 11.25 -2.36
C HIS A 285 -23.02 11.47 -3.84
N ALA A 286 -23.22 12.73 -4.25
CA ALA A 286 -23.51 13.25 -5.61
C ALA A 286 -24.69 12.62 -6.38
N LYS A 287 -24.76 11.30 -6.47
CA LYS A 287 -25.71 10.51 -7.24
C LYS A 287 -26.01 9.19 -6.53
N ASP A 288 -27.22 8.66 -6.71
CA ASP A 288 -27.62 7.35 -6.20
C ASP A 288 -26.67 6.25 -6.71
N GLY A 289 -26.23 5.38 -5.80
CA GLY A 289 -25.33 4.25 -6.06
C GLY A 289 -24.19 4.15 -5.05
N ALA A 290 -23.70 5.27 -4.51
CA ALA A 290 -22.58 5.24 -3.57
C ALA A 290 -22.89 4.39 -2.32
N SER A 291 -21.92 3.58 -1.89
CA SER A 291 -22.08 2.58 -0.85
C SER A 291 -20.87 2.48 0.07
N GLY A 292 -21.11 2.22 1.36
CA GLY A 292 -20.09 1.88 2.35
C GLY A 292 -20.04 0.39 2.62
N TYR A 293 -18.92 -0.09 3.14
CA TYR A 293 -18.67 -1.51 3.41
C TYR A 293 -18.25 -1.77 4.85
N ARG A 294 -18.67 -2.94 5.36
CA ARG A 294 -18.18 -3.54 6.60
C ARG A 294 -17.71 -4.96 6.33
N LEU A 295 -16.45 -5.22 6.65
CA LEU A 295 -15.84 -6.54 6.68
C LEU A 295 -15.78 -7.02 8.13
N ASP A 296 -16.49 -8.10 8.43
CA ASP A 296 -16.34 -8.85 9.67
C ASP A 296 -15.59 -10.15 9.38
N TRP A 297 -14.69 -10.55 10.27
CA TRP A 297 -13.99 -11.82 10.18
C TRP A 297 -13.88 -12.48 11.56
N LYS A 298 -14.36 -13.72 11.64
CA LYS A 298 -14.25 -14.54 12.83
C LYS A 298 -12.90 -15.25 12.86
N THR A 299 -12.08 -14.91 13.85
CA THR A 299 -10.78 -15.55 14.09
C THR A 299 -10.95 -17.02 14.52
N PRO A 300 -9.90 -17.85 14.41
CA PRO A 300 -9.87 -19.22 14.94
C PRO A 300 -10.27 -19.36 16.40
N GLU A 301 -9.99 -18.33 17.21
CA GLU A 301 -10.33 -18.27 18.64
C GLU A 301 -11.79 -17.83 18.89
N GLY A 302 -12.57 -17.63 17.82
CA GLY A 302 -13.99 -17.27 17.89
C GLY A 302 -14.24 -15.79 18.18
N LYS A 303 -13.21 -14.94 18.16
CA LYS A 303 -13.33 -13.48 18.27
C LYS A 303 -13.66 -12.89 16.89
N ASN A 304 -14.33 -11.75 16.86
CA ASN A 304 -14.62 -11.05 15.62
C ASN A 304 -13.66 -9.87 15.48
N LEU A 305 -13.10 -9.68 14.29
CA LEU A 305 -12.40 -8.47 13.88
C LEU A 305 -13.22 -7.77 12.80
N CYS A 306 -13.32 -6.45 12.89
CA CYS A 306 -14.19 -5.66 12.05
C CYS A 306 -13.49 -4.42 11.48
N PHE A 307 -13.53 -4.30 10.16
CA PHE A 307 -13.07 -3.16 9.38
C PHE A 307 -14.25 -2.51 8.65
N VAL A 308 -14.34 -1.17 8.72
CA VAL A 308 -15.34 -0.38 8.00
C VAL A 308 -14.66 0.63 7.10
N TRP A 309 -15.11 0.72 5.85
CA TRP A 309 -14.79 1.79 4.92
C TRP A 309 -16.07 2.39 4.37
N THR A 310 -16.32 3.68 4.60
CA THR A 310 -17.59 4.29 4.19
C THR A 310 -17.67 4.66 2.73
N GLY A 311 -16.54 4.72 2.01
CA GLY A 311 -16.45 5.49 0.78
C GLY A 311 -16.79 6.96 1.01
N ASP A 312 -17.10 7.65 -0.08
CA ASP A 312 -17.47 9.06 -0.05
C ASP A 312 -18.93 9.25 0.37
N GLY A 313 -19.22 10.39 0.96
CA GLY A 313 -20.56 10.84 1.25
C GLY A 313 -20.69 11.73 2.47
N ARG A 314 -21.85 12.38 2.56
CA ARG A 314 -22.33 13.07 3.76
C ARG A 314 -22.43 12.11 4.96
N PRO A 315 -22.35 12.62 6.20
CA PRO A 315 -22.65 11.86 7.41
C PRO A 315 -24.04 11.21 7.33
N ASN A 316 -24.10 9.89 7.57
CA ASN A 316 -25.33 9.11 7.37
C ASN A 316 -25.71 8.34 8.65
N LYS A 317 -27.02 8.25 8.93
CA LYS A 317 -27.57 7.40 10.00
C LYS A 317 -27.24 5.92 9.81
N LEU A 318 -27.05 5.47 8.58
CA LEU A 318 -26.67 4.09 8.28
C LEU A 318 -25.24 3.77 8.74
N ASP A 319 -24.33 4.74 8.71
CA ASP A 319 -22.98 4.55 9.28
C ASP A 319 -23.09 4.26 10.78
N LEU A 320 -23.95 5.00 11.50
CA LEU A 320 -24.19 4.78 12.93
C LEU A 320 -24.74 3.38 13.22
N LYS A 321 -25.55 2.84 12.31
CA LYS A 321 -26.17 1.51 12.46
C LYS A 321 -25.16 0.40 12.14
N TYR A 322 -24.55 0.45 10.97
CA TYR A 322 -23.76 -0.66 10.44
C TYR A 322 -22.30 -0.61 10.87
N ALA A 323 -21.72 0.57 11.16
CA ALA A 323 -20.36 0.65 11.67
C ALA A 323 -20.26 0.44 13.19
N LYS A 324 -21.39 0.37 13.91
CA LYS A 324 -21.42 0.32 15.38
C LYS A 324 -20.51 -0.79 15.93
N GLY A 325 -19.64 -0.41 16.87
CA GLY A 325 -18.76 -1.32 17.59
C GLY A 325 -17.71 -2.04 16.73
N CYS A 326 -17.37 -1.52 15.55
CA CYS A 326 -16.25 -2.04 14.76
C CYS A 326 -14.90 -1.79 15.45
N ASP A 327 -13.88 -2.55 15.08
CA ASP A 327 -12.52 -2.34 15.60
C ASP A 327 -11.87 -1.12 14.92
N LEU A 328 -11.95 -1.06 13.59
CA LEU A 328 -11.43 0.02 12.77
C LEU A 328 -12.54 0.67 11.94
N TYR A 329 -12.84 1.93 12.26
CA TYR A 329 -13.74 2.77 11.48
C TYR A 329 -12.94 3.72 10.59
N VAL A 330 -13.09 3.60 9.28
CA VAL A 330 -12.47 4.48 8.29
C VAL A 330 -13.54 5.22 7.48
N THR A 331 -13.41 6.54 7.38
CA THR A 331 -14.30 7.38 6.58
C THR A 331 -13.54 8.46 5.84
N GLU A 332 -14.15 8.98 4.76
CA GLU A 332 -13.62 10.18 4.09
C GLU A 332 -13.67 11.41 5.01
N LEU A 333 -12.89 12.45 4.70
CA LEU A 333 -12.95 13.70 5.45
C LEU A 333 -12.55 14.89 4.58
N GLN A 334 -13.28 15.99 4.72
CA GLN A 334 -12.88 17.30 4.20
C GLN A 334 -12.74 18.30 5.37
N PRO A 335 -11.60 19.00 5.50
CA PRO A 335 -11.41 19.95 6.61
C PRO A 335 -12.28 21.21 6.40
N ALA A 336 -12.84 21.76 7.48
CA ALA A 336 -13.79 22.88 7.43
C ALA A 336 -13.13 24.27 7.30
N ILE A 337 -11.93 24.34 6.72
CA ILE A 337 -11.10 25.54 6.53
C ILE A 337 -11.24 26.23 5.17
N LEU A 338 -12.41 26.06 4.54
CA LEU A 338 -12.66 26.50 3.17
C LEU A 338 -12.45 28.01 2.93
N GLY A 339 -12.64 28.84 3.96
CA GLY A 339 -12.33 30.27 3.90
C GLY A 339 -10.82 30.54 3.80
N LEU A 340 -10.01 29.80 4.55
CA LEU A 340 -8.55 29.88 4.48
C LEU A 340 -8.03 29.31 3.17
N THR A 341 -8.50 28.13 2.76
CA THR A 341 -8.17 27.52 1.47
C THR A 341 -8.49 28.48 0.32
N SER A 342 -9.59 29.24 0.42
CA SER A 342 -9.94 30.25 -0.58
C SER A 342 -8.90 31.35 -0.73
N GLN A 343 -8.37 31.85 0.38
CA GLN A 343 -7.33 32.88 0.39
C GLN A 343 -5.98 32.36 -0.12
N VAL A 344 -5.64 31.10 0.18
CA VAL A 344 -4.35 30.49 -0.19
C VAL A 344 -4.35 30.03 -1.65
N MET A 345 -5.42 29.35 -2.09
CA MET A 345 -5.51 28.71 -3.42
C MET A 345 -6.19 29.59 -4.48
N GLY A 346 -6.75 30.74 -4.09
CA GLY A 346 -7.44 31.64 -5.01
C GLY A 346 -8.76 31.10 -5.57
N THR A 347 -9.38 30.14 -4.88
CA THR A 347 -10.69 29.57 -5.28
C THR A 347 -11.80 30.14 -4.38
N PRO A 348 -12.93 30.64 -4.90
CA PRO A 348 -14.01 31.16 -4.05
C PRO A 348 -14.50 30.14 -3.01
N ALA A 349 -14.52 30.51 -1.73
CA ALA A 349 -14.87 29.61 -0.61
C ALA A 349 -16.22 28.90 -0.77
N PHE A 350 -17.20 29.55 -1.42
CA PHE A 350 -18.53 28.98 -1.62
C PHE A 350 -18.50 27.72 -2.48
N LEU A 351 -17.55 27.57 -3.42
CA LEU A 351 -17.45 26.37 -4.27
C LEU A 351 -17.03 25.16 -3.44
N GLY A 352 -15.97 25.31 -2.65
CA GLY A 352 -15.55 24.26 -1.72
C GLY A 352 -16.63 23.97 -0.68
N ARG A 353 -17.33 25.00 -0.18
CA ARG A 353 -18.43 24.83 0.77
C ARG A 353 -19.59 24.08 0.18
N TYR A 354 -19.97 24.40 -1.05
CA TYR A 354 -21.01 23.68 -1.78
C TYR A 354 -20.65 22.20 -1.90
N THR A 355 -19.44 21.89 -2.38
CA THR A 355 -18.96 20.50 -2.50
C THR A 355 -19.02 19.75 -1.16
N VAL A 356 -18.47 20.34 -0.10
CA VAL A 356 -18.41 19.69 1.22
C VAL A 356 -19.79 19.52 1.85
N ASP A 357 -20.61 20.58 1.88
CA ASP A 357 -21.90 20.56 2.57
C ASP A 357 -22.95 19.70 1.87
N THR A 358 -22.79 19.44 0.56
CA THR A 358 -23.75 18.63 -0.21
C THR A 358 -23.31 17.19 -0.42
N HIS A 359 -22.01 16.89 -0.50
CA HIS A 359 -21.54 15.57 -0.94
C HIS A 359 -20.51 14.89 -0.03
N HIS A 360 -19.88 15.59 0.92
CA HIS A 360 -18.76 15.03 1.70
C HIS A 360 -18.93 15.16 3.21
N THR A 361 -18.03 14.53 3.97
CA THR A 361 -18.05 14.58 5.43
C THR A 361 -17.07 15.65 5.95
N PRO A 362 -17.56 16.74 6.57
CA PRO A 362 -16.71 17.69 7.29
C PRO A 362 -16.01 17.01 8.48
N ALA A 363 -14.80 17.42 8.82
CA ALA A 363 -14.04 16.79 9.91
C ALA A 363 -14.74 16.83 11.28
N TYR A 364 -15.44 17.92 11.61
CA TYR A 364 -16.32 17.95 12.80
C TYR A 364 -17.33 16.81 12.79
N ALA A 365 -17.96 16.54 11.65
CA ALA A 365 -18.97 15.49 11.56
C ALA A 365 -18.34 14.09 11.63
N SER A 366 -17.14 13.88 11.09
CA SER A 366 -16.44 12.59 11.20
C SER A 366 -16.08 12.26 12.65
N GLY A 367 -15.56 13.23 13.41
CA GLY A 367 -15.35 13.10 14.85
C GLY A 367 -16.63 12.82 15.62
N TRP A 368 -17.74 13.48 15.25
CA TRP A 368 -19.05 13.22 15.85
C TRP A 368 -19.55 11.80 15.57
N LEU A 369 -19.45 11.32 14.33
CA LEU A 369 -19.81 9.95 13.94
C LEU A 369 -18.99 8.93 14.74
N ALA A 370 -17.66 9.09 14.79
CA ALA A 370 -16.77 8.23 15.58
C ALA A 370 -17.18 8.19 17.06
N ASN A 371 -17.55 9.35 17.63
CA ASN A 371 -18.04 9.43 19.01
C ASN A 371 -19.35 8.68 19.26
N GLN A 372 -20.21 8.52 18.25
CA GLN A 372 -21.41 7.68 18.35
C GLN A 372 -21.10 6.18 18.11
N ILE A 373 -20.23 5.88 17.15
CA ILE A 373 -19.88 4.52 16.72
C ILE A 373 -19.02 3.79 17.77
N LYS A 374 -18.16 4.54 18.47
CA LYS A 374 -17.20 4.06 19.47
C LYS A 374 -16.26 2.95 18.97
N PRO A 375 -15.52 3.15 17.86
CA PRO A 375 -14.56 2.17 17.38
C PRO A 375 -13.34 2.06 18.32
N ARG A 376 -12.57 0.96 18.23
CA ARG A 376 -11.27 0.86 18.96
C ARG A 376 -10.25 1.85 18.39
N LEU A 377 -10.26 2.02 17.07
CA LEU A 377 -9.46 3.01 16.34
C LEU A 377 -10.32 3.71 15.29
N PHE A 378 -10.29 5.04 15.28
CA PHE A 378 -10.91 5.85 14.25
C PHE A 378 -9.84 6.36 13.29
N MET A 379 -10.07 6.26 11.97
CA MET A 379 -9.18 6.84 10.98
C MET A 379 -9.94 7.54 9.86
N THR A 380 -9.28 8.49 9.21
CA THR A 380 -9.82 9.20 8.06
C THR A 380 -8.85 9.14 6.89
N THR A 381 -9.37 8.99 5.68
CA THR A 381 -8.59 9.08 4.43
C THR A 381 -9.38 9.88 3.38
N HIS A 382 -8.95 9.88 2.11
CA HIS A 382 -9.59 10.62 1.01
C HIS A 382 -9.54 12.14 1.22
N MET A 383 -8.33 12.67 1.44
CA MET A 383 -8.13 14.11 1.65
C MET A 383 -6.75 14.60 1.18
N PRO A 384 -6.60 15.92 1.02
CA PRO A 384 -5.32 16.59 1.13
C PRO A 384 -4.62 16.28 2.46
N PHE A 385 -3.52 15.54 2.45
CA PHE A 385 -2.68 15.32 3.64
C PHE A 385 -1.49 16.25 3.59
N ASP A 386 -1.75 17.50 3.95
CA ASP A 386 -0.76 18.56 3.95
C ASP A 386 -0.51 19.03 5.39
N PRO A 387 0.75 19.23 5.83
CA PRO A 387 1.05 19.63 7.22
C PRO A 387 0.29 20.86 7.71
N TYR A 388 -0.03 21.81 6.83
CA TYR A 388 -0.75 23.03 7.18
C TYR A 388 -2.28 22.85 7.32
N LEU A 389 -2.83 21.69 6.89
CA LEU A 389 -4.24 21.33 7.05
C LEU A 389 -4.43 20.32 8.19
N ASN A 390 -3.43 19.47 8.44
CA ASN A 390 -3.52 18.33 9.34
C ASN A 390 -3.88 18.74 10.78
N GLU A 391 -3.28 19.81 11.29
CA GLU A 391 -3.41 20.17 12.70
C GLU A 391 -4.81 20.71 13.00
N GLU A 392 -5.37 21.49 12.08
CA GLU A 392 -6.75 21.92 12.17
C GLU A 392 -7.71 20.74 11.96
N THR A 393 -7.40 19.84 11.02
CA THR A 393 -8.19 18.62 10.84
C THR A 393 -8.28 17.79 12.11
N VAL A 394 -7.15 17.62 12.81
CA VAL A 394 -7.11 16.96 14.12
C VAL A 394 -7.98 17.74 15.11
N ALA A 395 -7.83 19.06 15.22
CA ALA A 395 -8.63 19.88 16.13
C ALA A 395 -10.15 19.71 15.88
N GLU A 396 -10.60 19.76 14.63
CA GLU A 396 -12.00 19.58 14.23
C GLU A 396 -12.53 18.17 14.60
N VAL A 397 -11.75 17.12 14.35
CA VAL A 397 -12.11 15.75 14.78
C VAL A 397 -12.18 15.64 16.31
N ARG A 398 -11.22 16.24 17.00
CA ARG A 398 -11.08 16.22 18.46
C ARG A 398 -12.15 17.00 19.19
N GLU A 399 -12.93 17.84 18.52
CA GLU A 399 -14.11 18.48 19.12
C GLU A 399 -15.09 17.44 19.69
N HIS A 400 -15.23 16.30 19.01
CA HIS A 400 -16.17 15.26 19.44
C HIS A 400 -15.51 13.92 19.80
N TRP A 401 -14.39 13.55 19.19
CA TRP A 401 -13.74 12.25 19.41
C TRP A 401 -12.48 12.35 20.27
N GLN A 402 -12.55 11.81 21.49
CA GLN A 402 -11.41 11.76 22.43
C GLN A 402 -10.65 10.42 22.41
N GLY A 403 -11.10 9.43 21.63
CA GLY A 403 -10.46 8.11 21.55
C GLY A 403 -9.26 8.06 20.59
N PRO A 404 -8.68 6.89 20.32
CA PRO A 404 -7.57 6.76 19.37
C PRO A 404 -7.97 7.25 17.96
N TYR A 405 -7.14 8.10 17.36
CA TYR A 405 -7.34 8.67 16.02
C TYR A 405 -6.03 8.70 15.25
N HIS A 406 -6.06 8.37 13.96
CA HIS A 406 -4.92 8.48 13.06
C HIS A 406 -5.38 8.76 11.62
N PHE A 407 -4.57 9.45 10.83
CA PHE A 407 -4.84 9.58 9.40
C PHE A 407 -4.53 8.25 8.67
N GLY A 408 -5.36 7.87 7.71
CA GLY A 408 -5.03 6.84 6.73
C GLY A 408 -4.08 7.33 5.64
N ALA A 409 -3.51 8.53 5.80
CA ALA A 409 -2.62 9.21 4.85
C ALA A 409 -1.29 9.57 5.56
N PRO A 410 -0.16 9.70 4.82
CA PRO A 410 -0.03 9.53 3.36
C PRO A 410 -0.17 8.06 2.93
N ASP A 411 0.04 7.74 1.66
CA ASP A 411 0.00 6.36 1.21
C ASP A 411 1.00 5.47 1.96
N GLY A 412 0.64 4.21 2.15
CA GLY A 412 1.45 3.21 2.84
C GLY A 412 1.17 3.10 4.34
N ILE A 413 0.29 3.91 4.92
CA ILE A 413 -0.12 3.69 6.33
C ILE A 413 -0.68 2.28 6.51
N VAL A 414 -0.25 1.60 7.58
CA VAL A 414 -0.64 0.23 7.91
C VAL A 414 -1.27 0.19 9.29
N VAL A 415 -2.42 -0.45 9.39
CA VAL A 415 -3.04 -0.83 10.66
C VAL A 415 -2.91 -2.33 10.82
N ASN A 416 -2.44 -2.76 11.98
CA ASN A 416 -2.50 -4.15 12.38
C ASN A 416 -3.46 -4.26 13.57
N MET A 417 -4.30 -5.27 13.56
CA MET A 417 -5.23 -5.52 14.66
C MET A 417 -5.37 -7.01 14.97
N THR A 418 -5.45 -7.29 16.25
CA THR A 418 -5.80 -8.58 16.85
C THR A 418 -7.00 -8.36 17.78
N PRO A 419 -7.61 -9.41 18.36
CA PRO A 419 -8.72 -9.24 19.29
C PRO A 419 -8.41 -8.30 20.45
N ASP A 420 -7.15 -8.28 20.90
CA ASP A 420 -6.75 -7.51 22.09
C ASP A 420 -6.04 -6.20 21.75
N ARG A 421 -5.37 -6.10 20.60
CA ARG A 421 -4.50 -4.95 20.25
C ARG A 421 -4.83 -4.38 18.88
N ILE A 422 -4.65 -3.08 18.72
CA ILE A 422 -4.74 -2.38 17.44
C ILE A 422 -3.66 -1.28 17.43
N TRP A 423 -2.88 -1.19 16.35
CA TRP A 423 -1.80 -0.22 16.23
C TRP A 423 -1.57 0.19 14.78
N VAL A 424 -1.00 1.39 14.61
CA VAL A 424 -0.72 2.00 13.31
C VAL A 424 0.79 2.08 13.11
N ARG A 425 1.23 1.90 11.87
CA ARG A 425 2.63 1.98 11.44
C ARG A 425 2.74 2.69 10.10
N GLU A 426 3.90 3.28 9.85
CA GLU A 426 4.25 3.80 8.54
C GLU A 426 4.78 2.66 7.67
N GLY A 427 4.17 2.44 6.50
CA GLY A 427 4.67 1.51 5.50
C GLY A 427 5.78 2.16 4.68
N ILE A 428 6.98 1.58 4.74
CA ILE A 428 8.12 2.07 3.97
C ILE A 428 8.12 1.38 2.61
N LEU A 429 7.39 1.98 1.66
CA LEU A 429 7.32 1.51 0.29
C LEU A 429 8.59 1.93 -0.49
N PRO A 430 9.26 1.02 -1.21
CA PRO A 430 10.43 1.36 -2.00
C PRO A 430 10.04 2.27 -3.19
N ALA A 431 10.83 3.32 -3.42
CA ALA A 431 10.63 4.23 -4.56
C ALA A 431 10.88 3.57 -5.94
N HIS A 432 11.67 2.50 -5.96
CA HIS A 432 12.01 1.72 -7.16
C HIS A 432 11.76 0.23 -6.92
N PRO A 433 10.48 -0.20 -6.90
CA PRO A 433 10.16 -1.59 -6.63
C PRO A 433 10.52 -2.50 -7.80
N ASN A 434 10.95 -3.72 -7.47
CA ASN A 434 11.00 -4.80 -8.45
C ASN A 434 9.60 -5.43 -8.56
N ASN A 435 9.22 -5.83 -9.78
CA ASN A 435 8.01 -6.61 -9.97
C ASN A 435 8.14 -7.96 -9.26
N ARG A 436 7.13 -8.31 -8.45
CA ARG A 436 7.05 -9.64 -7.86
C ARG A 436 6.63 -10.64 -8.93
N ALA A 437 7.32 -11.79 -8.96
CA ALA A 437 6.93 -12.90 -9.83
C ALA A 437 5.46 -13.30 -9.57
N PRO A 438 4.69 -13.68 -10.62
CA PRO A 438 3.37 -14.28 -10.46
C PRO A 438 3.37 -15.36 -9.39
N GLN A 439 2.32 -15.40 -8.57
CA GLN A 439 2.19 -16.41 -7.54
C GLN A 439 1.19 -17.50 -7.94
N PHE A 440 1.58 -18.75 -7.80
CA PHE A 440 0.80 -19.93 -8.16
C PHE A 440 0.81 -20.95 -7.02
N ASP A 441 -0.20 -21.82 -6.99
CA ASP A 441 -0.13 -23.01 -6.14
C ASP A 441 0.77 -24.06 -6.79
N MET A 442 1.90 -24.30 -6.14
CA MET A 442 2.97 -25.21 -6.59
C MET A 442 3.16 -26.37 -5.60
N ALA A 443 2.11 -26.73 -4.84
CA ALA A 443 2.13 -27.86 -3.92
C ALA A 443 2.23 -29.21 -4.66
N ASP A 444 2.72 -30.23 -3.97
CA ASP A 444 2.82 -31.58 -4.53
C ASP A 444 1.45 -32.10 -4.97
N GLY A 445 1.36 -32.62 -6.20
CA GLY A 445 0.11 -33.07 -6.80
C GLY A 445 -0.70 -31.99 -7.53
N LYS A 446 -0.22 -30.74 -7.53
CA LYS A 446 -0.78 -29.66 -8.37
C LYS A 446 -0.09 -29.60 -9.72
N ASP A 447 -0.79 -29.04 -10.70
CA ASP A 447 -0.26 -28.75 -12.04
C ASP A 447 -0.13 -27.25 -12.24
N PHE A 448 1.00 -26.83 -12.77
CA PHE A 448 1.20 -25.49 -13.31
C PHE A 448 0.76 -25.49 -14.77
N VAL A 449 -0.32 -24.76 -15.05
CA VAL A 449 -0.93 -24.70 -16.38
C VAL A 449 -0.77 -23.29 -16.94
N VAL A 450 -0.02 -23.16 -18.04
CA VAL A 450 0.04 -21.93 -18.84
C VAL A 450 -0.89 -22.11 -20.03
N PRO A 451 -1.95 -21.29 -20.17
CA PRO A 451 -2.89 -21.42 -21.27
C PRO A 451 -2.21 -21.10 -22.59
N HIS A 452 -2.63 -21.79 -23.65
CA HIS A 452 -2.27 -21.44 -25.00
C HIS A 452 -2.76 -20.03 -25.33
N PRO A 453 -1.94 -19.17 -25.94
CA PRO A 453 -2.40 -17.87 -26.44
C PRO A 453 -3.62 -18.01 -27.37
N ARG A 454 -4.57 -17.09 -27.30
CA ARG A 454 -5.78 -17.14 -28.15
C ARG A 454 -5.49 -16.79 -29.60
N HIS A 455 -4.45 -15.99 -29.83
CA HIS A 455 -3.96 -15.63 -31.14
C HIS A 455 -2.48 -15.98 -31.29
N ALA A 456 -2.06 -16.36 -32.49
CA ALA A 456 -0.67 -16.19 -32.88
C ALA A 456 -0.46 -14.75 -33.34
N ARG A 457 0.78 -14.25 -33.24
CA ARG A 457 1.14 -12.91 -33.73
C ARG A 457 0.70 -12.67 -35.19
N LYS A 458 0.82 -13.69 -36.05
CA LYS A 458 0.43 -13.60 -37.47
C LYS A 458 -1.08 -13.47 -37.71
N ASP A 459 -1.91 -13.84 -36.74
CA ASP A 459 -3.36 -13.78 -36.85
C ASP A 459 -3.86 -12.33 -36.71
N ILE A 460 -3.14 -11.51 -35.93
CA ILE A 460 -3.51 -10.13 -35.62
C ILE A 460 -2.55 -9.07 -36.18
N GLN A 461 -1.45 -9.49 -36.83
CA GLN A 461 -0.48 -8.59 -37.45
C GLN A 461 -0.12 -8.99 -38.87
N GLN A 462 -0.35 -8.05 -39.79
CA GLN A 462 -0.04 -8.18 -41.22
C GLN A 462 1.42 -8.58 -41.48
N GLN A 463 1.65 -9.35 -42.54
CA GLN A 463 2.98 -9.82 -42.91
C GLN A 463 3.89 -8.65 -43.28
N GLU A 464 3.37 -7.65 -44.00
CA GLU A 464 4.12 -6.48 -44.43
C GLU A 464 4.68 -5.68 -43.25
N ILE A 465 4.01 -5.69 -42.09
CA ILE A 465 4.51 -5.07 -40.85
C ILE A 465 5.68 -5.88 -40.27
N ARG A 466 5.58 -7.21 -40.30
CA ARG A 466 6.63 -8.12 -39.80
C ARG A 466 7.86 -8.12 -40.71
N ASP A 467 7.67 -7.88 -42.01
CA ASP A 467 8.78 -7.77 -42.97
C ASP A 467 9.65 -6.51 -42.76
N LEU A 468 9.16 -5.52 -42.00
CA LEU A 468 9.92 -4.32 -41.64
C LEU A 468 10.89 -4.53 -40.46
N GLU A 469 10.86 -5.70 -39.82
CA GLU A 469 11.76 -6.00 -38.71
C GLU A 469 13.24 -6.03 -39.15
N ILE A 470 14.11 -5.46 -38.32
CA ILE A 470 15.54 -5.44 -38.58
C ILE A 470 16.09 -6.86 -38.45
N ASP A 471 16.96 -7.29 -39.38
CA ASP A 471 17.67 -8.57 -39.26
C ASP A 471 18.39 -8.63 -37.91
N THR A 472 18.10 -9.68 -37.13
CA THR A 472 18.62 -9.86 -35.77
C THR A 472 20.14 -9.89 -35.73
N LYS A 473 20.79 -10.25 -36.84
CA LYS A 473 22.26 -10.21 -36.99
C LYS A 473 22.86 -8.81 -36.92
N LEU A 474 22.06 -7.77 -37.18
CA LEU A 474 22.53 -6.39 -37.17
C LEU A 474 22.61 -5.79 -35.76
N TYR A 475 21.80 -6.29 -34.81
CA TYR A 475 21.75 -5.73 -33.46
C TYR A 475 22.22 -6.70 -32.36
N TYR A 476 22.34 -7.99 -32.62
CA TYR A 476 23.00 -8.92 -31.71
C TYR A 476 24.53 -8.94 -31.94
N PRO A 477 25.36 -8.91 -30.89
CA PRO A 477 26.80 -8.86 -31.03
C PRO A 477 27.36 -10.18 -31.56
N LYS A 478 28.48 -10.09 -32.28
CA LYS A 478 29.18 -11.26 -32.82
C LYS A 478 29.51 -12.25 -31.70
N GLY A 479 29.00 -13.48 -31.82
CA GLY A 479 29.21 -14.55 -30.84
C GLY A 479 28.04 -14.76 -29.87
N TYR A 480 27.02 -13.90 -29.89
CA TYR A 480 25.78 -14.10 -29.14
C TYR A 480 24.58 -13.88 -30.05
N HIS A 481 23.91 -14.96 -30.43
CA HIS A 481 22.65 -14.90 -31.17
C HIS A 481 21.64 -15.83 -30.48
N PRO A 482 20.66 -15.29 -29.75
CA PRO A 482 19.66 -16.12 -29.10
C PRO A 482 18.80 -16.83 -30.14
N VAL A 483 18.25 -17.99 -29.76
CA VAL A 483 17.19 -18.63 -30.55
C VAL A 483 15.93 -17.77 -30.44
N MET A 484 15.48 -17.24 -31.57
CA MET A 484 14.28 -16.42 -31.62
C MET A 484 13.03 -17.29 -31.47
N MET A 485 12.16 -16.92 -30.54
CA MET A 485 10.87 -17.58 -30.30
C MET A 485 9.75 -16.68 -30.84
N PHE A 486 9.45 -16.82 -32.13
CA PHE A 486 8.36 -16.07 -32.77
C PHE A 486 7.01 -16.79 -32.73
N GLU A 487 7.01 -18.07 -32.43
CA GLU A 487 5.82 -18.91 -32.32
C GLU A 487 5.79 -19.60 -30.94
N TRP A 488 4.58 -19.87 -30.46
CA TRP A 488 4.40 -20.67 -29.25
C TRP A 488 4.95 -22.09 -29.48
N PRO A 489 5.78 -22.63 -28.57
CA PRO A 489 6.62 -23.80 -28.88
C PRO A 489 5.88 -25.14 -28.90
N ILE A 490 4.64 -25.19 -28.44
CA ILE A 490 3.83 -26.41 -28.35
C ILE A 490 2.42 -26.18 -28.90
N LYS A 491 1.66 -27.25 -29.11
CA LYS A 491 0.23 -27.15 -29.42
C LYS A 491 -0.57 -27.21 -28.13
N GLY A 492 -1.45 -26.23 -27.91
CA GLY A 492 -2.30 -26.17 -26.72
C GLY A 492 -1.57 -25.72 -25.45
N ASP A 493 -2.24 -25.93 -24.31
CA ASP A 493 -1.78 -25.47 -23.01
C ASP A 493 -0.49 -26.19 -22.59
N LEU A 494 0.40 -25.47 -21.90
CA LEU A 494 1.55 -26.06 -21.25
C LEU A 494 1.13 -26.51 -19.85
N VAL A 495 1.11 -27.82 -19.62
CA VAL A 495 0.80 -28.42 -18.32
C VAL A 495 2.05 -29.07 -17.76
N ILE A 496 2.52 -28.60 -16.61
CA ILE A 496 3.71 -29.12 -15.93
C ILE A 496 3.30 -29.53 -14.52
N SER A 497 3.54 -30.78 -14.15
CA SER A 497 3.33 -31.19 -12.75
C SER A 497 4.27 -30.40 -11.85
N ALA A 498 3.77 -29.89 -10.72
CA ALA A 498 4.57 -29.08 -9.81
C ALA A 498 5.89 -29.77 -9.44
N LYS A 499 5.90 -31.10 -9.28
CA LYS A 499 7.12 -31.88 -8.97
C LYS A 499 8.26 -31.68 -9.98
N ASP A 500 7.93 -31.44 -11.25
CA ASP A 500 8.89 -31.32 -12.36
C ASP A 500 9.39 -29.88 -12.55
N ILE A 501 8.86 -28.91 -11.78
CA ILE A 501 9.29 -27.52 -11.79
C ILE A 501 10.57 -27.35 -10.96
N PRO A 502 11.59 -26.61 -11.45
CA PRO A 502 12.80 -26.35 -10.67
C PRO A 502 12.52 -25.71 -9.31
N GLU A 503 13.24 -26.13 -8.27
CA GLU A 503 13.04 -25.63 -6.90
C GLU A 503 13.17 -24.11 -6.76
N ALA A 504 14.09 -23.48 -7.50
CA ALA A 504 14.22 -22.02 -7.52
C ALA A 504 12.95 -21.32 -8.04
N MET A 505 12.28 -21.91 -9.04
CA MET A 505 11.02 -21.39 -9.58
C MET A 505 9.87 -21.60 -8.59
N LYS A 506 9.77 -22.77 -7.96
CA LYS A 506 8.79 -23.03 -6.90
C LYS A 506 8.96 -22.08 -5.72
N ALA A 507 10.21 -21.79 -5.34
CA ALA A 507 10.50 -20.86 -4.25
C ALA A 507 9.95 -19.46 -4.58
N GLY A 508 10.24 -18.95 -5.78
CA GLY A 508 9.82 -17.61 -6.21
C GLY A 508 8.32 -17.47 -6.50
N MET A 509 7.72 -18.46 -7.19
CA MET A 509 6.33 -18.40 -7.64
C MET A 509 5.34 -19.04 -6.65
N GLY A 510 5.79 -19.81 -5.66
CA GLY A 510 4.89 -20.52 -4.74
C GLY A 510 4.79 -19.94 -3.33
N GLU A 511 5.43 -18.80 -3.05
CA GLU A 511 5.53 -18.28 -1.67
C GLU A 511 4.17 -17.94 -1.08
N ALA A 512 3.34 -17.20 -1.82
CA ALA A 512 2.03 -16.81 -1.33
C ALA A 512 1.10 -18.00 -1.09
N ALA A 513 1.07 -18.97 -2.02
CA ALA A 513 0.25 -20.17 -1.88
C ALA A 513 0.66 -20.97 -0.63
N ARG A 514 1.97 -21.12 -0.37
CA ARG A 514 2.46 -21.79 0.85
C ARG A 514 2.07 -21.05 2.12
N ASP A 515 2.14 -19.73 2.13
CA ASP A 515 1.76 -18.94 3.29
C ASP A 515 0.25 -18.99 3.54
N ARG A 516 -0.56 -18.86 2.48
CA ARG A 516 -2.01 -19.04 2.52
C ARG A 516 -2.39 -20.42 3.04
N ALA A 517 -1.75 -21.48 2.55
CA ALA A 517 -1.98 -22.85 3.02
C ALA A 517 -1.72 -23.02 4.52
N LYS A 518 -0.65 -22.40 5.05
CA LYS A 518 -0.36 -22.41 6.49
C LYS A 518 -1.44 -21.68 7.29
N LEU A 519 -1.89 -20.52 6.82
CA LEU A 519 -2.95 -19.73 7.46
C LEU A 519 -4.28 -20.48 7.44
N ARG A 520 -4.70 -21.01 6.29
CA ARG A 520 -5.91 -21.83 6.16
C ARG A 520 -5.88 -23.03 7.11
N LYS A 521 -4.76 -23.77 7.15
CA LYS A 521 -4.57 -24.88 8.09
C LYS A 521 -4.68 -24.43 9.55
N ALA A 522 -4.10 -23.29 9.92
CA ALA A 522 -4.20 -22.74 11.28
C ALA A 522 -5.63 -22.30 11.66
N ASN A 523 -6.48 -22.04 10.65
CA ASN A 523 -7.88 -21.69 10.81
C ASN A 523 -8.82 -22.90 10.68
N GLY A 524 -8.30 -24.13 10.53
CA GLY A 524 -9.11 -25.32 10.30
C GLY A 524 -9.85 -25.33 8.95
N LEU A 525 -9.41 -24.50 8.00
CA LEU A 525 -9.97 -24.39 6.66
C LEU A 525 -9.28 -25.38 5.70
N PRO A 526 -9.99 -25.87 4.67
CA PRO A 526 -9.38 -26.71 3.65
C PRO A 526 -8.28 -25.94 2.92
N VAL A 527 -7.14 -26.58 2.68
CA VAL A 527 -6.10 -26.06 1.78
C VAL A 527 -6.56 -26.42 0.36
N GLU A 528 -6.92 -25.39 -0.41
CA GLU A 528 -7.47 -25.54 -1.77
C GLU A 528 -6.45 -26.14 -2.74
#